data_AF-A0A3M2JF98-F1
#
_entry.id   AF-A0A3M2JF98-F1
#
_cell.length_a   1.000
_cell.length_b   1.000
_cell.length_c   1.000
_cell.angle_alpha   90.00
_cell.angle_beta   90.00
_cell.angle_gamma   90.00
#
_symmetry.space_group_name_H-M   'P 1'
#
loop_
_entity.id
_entity.type
_entity.pdbx_description
1 polymer ?
#
loop_
_entity_poly.entity_id
_entity_poly.type
_entity_poly.pdbx_seq_one_letter_code
_entity_poly.pdbx_strand_id
1 'polypeptide(L)'
;MKYAQHISELVGDTPLVRLNTVTAGLSATILAKVEYVNPGGSAKDRIALRMIEAAEESGELRPGGTIVEPTSGNTGVGLALVAQRKGYRCVFVCPDKVSEDKRDVLRAYGAEVVVTPTAVPPDHPDSYYSVSDRLVTEIEGAWKPNQYANVNGPASHYASTGPEIWADTDGRVTHFVAGVGTGGTITGTGRYLHDASVDRGAAEGGRVQVVGIDPLGSVYSGGDGRPYLVEGVGEDFWPAAYDPAVPDEIIAVSDADSFAMTRRLAREEALLVGGSCGMAVEGALRLARRLQDEDPEAAARAVIVVLLPDSGRGYLSKIFNDRWMRSYGFLDADAGATVADVLRTKDGSLPALVHTHPNETVRDAIEILQEYGVSQMPVVGAEPPVKIGEVAGAVSERELLDAVFAGTATLSDRVDRHMAAPLPLIGAGETVERAREQLQKHDALMVVADGNPVAVLTRHDLLAYLAH
;
A
#
# COMPACT_ATOMS: atom_id res chain seq x y z
N MET A 1 0.68 9.84 41.66
CA MET A 1 1.65 9.90 40.54
C MET A 1 0.95 9.40 39.29
N LYS A 2 1.02 10.10 38.14
CA LYS A 2 0.44 9.63 36.86
C LYS A 2 1.56 8.95 36.06
N TYR A 3 1.46 7.64 35.86
CA TYR A 3 2.42 6.83 35.08
C TYR A 3 1.69 5.61 34.48
N ALA A 4 2.15 5.13 33.33
CA ALA A 4 1.67 3.90 32.70
C ALA A 4 2.48 2.70 33.20
N GLN A 5 1.83 1.55 33.41
CA GLN A 5 2.52 0.31 33.83
C GLN A 5 3.18 -0.40 32.65
N HIS A 6 2.67 -0.17 31.44
CA HIS A 6 3.22 -0.71 30.20
C HIS A 6 2.91 0.24 29.06
N ILE A 7 3.73 0.21 28.01
CA ILE A 7 3.59 1.12 26.87
C ILE A 7 2.24 0.95 26.15
N SER A 8 1.65 -0.25 26.18
CA SER A 8 0.33 -0.53 25.60
C SER A 8 -0.82 0.25 26.26
N GLU A 9 -0.66 0.78 27.48
CA GLU A 9 -1.66 1.66 28.13
C GLU A 9 -1.69 3.07 27.54
N LEU A 10 -0.71 3.39 26.68
CA LEU A 10 -0.63 4.64 25.94
C LEU A 10 -1.16 4.50 24.51
N VAL A 11 -1.81 3.37 24.18
CA VAL A 11 -2.54 3.22 22.92
C VAL A 11 -3.81 4.04 23.00
N GLY A 12 -4.05 4.88 21.99
CA GLY A 12 -5.16 5.82 21.94
C GLY A 12 -4.77 7.23 22.34
N ASP A 13 -5.78 8.08 22.55
CA ASP A 13 -5.63 9.50 22.92
C ASP A 13 -4.67 10.27 21.99
N THR A 14 -4.69 9.93 20.70
CA THR A 14 -3.80 10.54 19.71
C THR A 14 -4.27 11.96 19.37
N PRO A 15 -3.38 12.92 19.07
CA PRO A 15 -3.78 14.30 18.90
C PRO A 15 -4.48 14.55 17.56
N LEU A 16 -5.34 15.58 17.55
CA LEU A 16 -5.72 16.29 16.34
C LEU A 16 -4.71 17.42 16.06
N VAL A 17 -4.16 17.44 14.85
CA VAL A 17 -3.22 18.48 14.39
C VAL A 17 -3.82 19.19 13.19
N ARG A 18 -3.97 20.51 13.25
CA ARG A 18 -4.46 21.30 12.11
C ARG A 18 -3.42 21.31 10.99
N LEU A 19 -3.86 21.00 9.77
CA LEU A 19 -3.08 21.21 8.55
C LEU A 19 -3.21 22.69 8.12
N ASN A 20 -2.12 23.29 7.62
CA ASN A 20 -2.07 24.73 7.36
C ASN A 20 -1.61 25.07 5.94
N THR A 21 -0.40 24.66 5.58
CA THR A 21 0.25 24.97 4.31
C THR A 21 -0.39 24.20 3.15
N VAL A 22 -0.61 22.90 3.32
CA VAL A 22 -1.19 22.05 2.25
C VAL A 22 -2.66 22.37 1.99
N THR A 23 -3.31 23.06 2.94
CA THR A 23 -4.71 23.49 2.88
C THR A 23 -4.86 24.97 2.51
N ALA A 24 -3.78 25.65 2.14
CA ALA A 24 -3.83 27.08 1.82
C ALA A 24 -4.86 27.39 0.73
N GLY A 25 -5.70 28.40 0.95
CA GLY A 25 -6.79 28.78 0.05
C GLY A 25 -8.13 28.07 0.31
N LEU A 26 -8.15 27.04 1.16
CA LEU A 26 -9.38 26.38 1.60
C LEU A 26 -9.92 27.04 2.87
N SER A 27 -11.24 27.20 2.91
CA SER A 27 -11.98 27.77 4.04
C SER A 27 -12.29 26.74 5.12
N ALA A 28 -12.35 25.46 4.76
CA ALA A 28 -12.59 24.35 5.69
C ALA A 28 -11.45 24.21 6.70
N THR A 29 -11.80 23.87 7.94
CA THR A 29 -10.83 23.44 8.95
C THR A 29 -10.51 21.98 8.74
N ILE A 30 -9.27 21.65 8.39
CA ILE A 30 -8.82 20.27 8.14
C ILE A 30 -7.85 19.86 9.25
N LEU A 31 -8.21 18.79 9.97
CA LEU A 31 -7.49 18.28 11.14
C LEU A 31 -7.00 16.86 10.84
N ALA A 32 -5.72 16.59 11.08
CA ALA A 32 -5.14 15.26 11.03
C ALA A 32 -5.27 14.56 12.39
N LYS A 33 -5.92 13.39 12.44
CA LYS A 33 -5.86 12.47 13.59
C LYS A 33 -4.60 11.62 13.45
N VAL A 34 -3.60 11.92 14.29
CA VAL A 34 -2.21 11.47 14.08
C VAL A 34 -1.97 10.13 14.77
N GLU A 35 -2.37 9.03 14.13
CA GLU A 35 -2.35 7.70 14.76
C GLU A 35 -0.94 7.11 14.94
N TYR A 36 0.08 7.68 14.29
CA TYR A 36 1.45 7.19 14.46
C TYR A 36 2.09 7.52 15.81
N VAL A 37 1.44 8.32 16.65
CA VAL A 37 1.91 8.56 18.03
C VAL A 37 1.53 7.44 18.99
N ASN A 38 0.68 6.50 18.56
CA ASN A 38 0.52 5.23 19.26
C ASN A 38 1.91 4.56 19.44
N PRO A 39 2.12 3.80 20.51
CA PRO A 39 3.45 3.34 20.90
C PRO A 39 4.13 2.37 19.93
N GLY A 40 3.37 1.57 19.20
CA GLY A 40 3.80 0.74 18.08
C GLY A 40 3.92 1.50 16.75
N GLY A 41 3.51 2.77 16.73
CA GLY A 41 3.72 3.68 15.60
C GLY A 41 2.59 3.70 14.58
N SER A 42 1.41 3.15 14.90
CA SER A 42 0.28 3.13 13.98
C SER A 42 -1.10 2.97 14.63
N ALA A 43 -2.15 3.21 13.84
CA ALA A 43 -3.55 2.94 14.22
C ALA A 43 -3.85 1.47 14.54
N LYS A 44 -2.99 0.53 14.10
CA LYS A 44 -3.23 -0.92 14.27
C LYS A 44 -2.98 -1.40 15.70
N ASP A 45 -2.33 -0.58 16.53
CA ASP A 45 -2.17 -0.86 17.96
C ASP A 45 -3.53 -0.99 18.67
N ARG A 46 -4.50 -0.15 18.27
CA ARG A 46 -5.87 -0.16 18.82
C ARG A 46 -6.56 -1.49 18.58
N ILE A 47 -6.48 -1.99 17.34
CA ILE A 47 -7.14 -3.25 16.97
C ILE A 47 -6.44 -4.43 17.62
N ALA A 48 -5.09 -4.38 17.72
CA ALA A 48 -4.31 -5.45 18.34
C ALA A 48 -4.67 -5.61 19.82
N LEU A 49 -4.74 -4.50 20.55
CA LEU A 49 -5.15 -4.49 21.95
C LEU A 49 -6.56 -5.09 22.12
N ARG A 50 -7.53 -4.59 21.36
CA ARG A 50 -8.93 -5.03 21.47
C ARG A 50 -9.14 -6.49 21.07
N MET A 51 -8.48 -6.95 19.99
CA MET A 51 -8.60 -8.34 19.54
C MET A 51 -8.03 -9.33 20.57
N ILE A 52 -6.89 -8.99 21.18
CA ILE A 52 -6.26 -9.84 22.20
C ILE A 52 -7.13 -9.88 23.46
N GLU A 53 -7.62 -8.74 23.95
CA GLU A 53 -8.50 -8.69 25.13
C GLU A 53 -9.80 -9.48 24.89
N ALA A 54 -10.41 -9.34 23.72
CA ALA A 54 -11.61 -10.10 23.39
C ALA A 54 -11.35 -11.62 23.31
N ALA A 55 -10.19 -12.03 22.78
CA ALA A 55 -9.80 -13.45 22.71
C ALA A 55 -9.46 -14.04 24.08
N GLU A 56 -8.91 -13.24 25.00
CA GLU A 56 -8.74 -13.62 26.41
C GLU A 56 -10.10 -13.81 27.09
N GLU A 57 -11.03 -12.86 26.89
CA GLU A 57 -12.39 -12.89 27.46
C GLU A 57 -13.20 -14.09 26.96
N SER A 58 -13.10 -14.42 25.67
CA SER A 58 -13.78 -15.58 25.07
C SER A 58 -13.11 -16.92 25.39
N GLY A 59 -11.85 -16.90 25.83
CA GLY A 59 -11.03 -18.08 26.09
C GLY A 59 -10.39 -18.70 24.84
N GLU A 60 -10.49 -18.05 23.69
CA GLU A 60 -9.81 -18.44 22.44
C GLU A 60 -8.29 -18.31 22.56
N LEU A 61 -7.81 -17.29 23.27
CA LEU A 61 -6.40 -17.09 23.58
C LEU A 61 -6.13 -17.35 25.07
N ARG A 62 -5.48 -18.46 25.36
CA ARG A 62 -5.16 -18.88 26.74
C ARG A 62 -3.79 -18.34 27.19
N PRO A 63 -3.55 -18.15 28.51
CA PRO A 63 -2.24 -17.74 29.02
C PRO A 63 -1.09 -18.59 28.47
N GLY A 64 -0.04 -17.94 27.96
CA GLY A 64 1.10 -18.61 27.31
C GLY A 64 0.82 -19.13 25.89
N GLY A 65 -0.34 -18.84 25.32
CA GLY A 65 -0.71 -19.20 23.94
C GLY A 65 0.14 -18.49 22.88
N THR A 66 -0.11 -18.86 21.62
CA THR A 66 0.62 -18.32 20.45
C THR A 66 -0.31 -17.51 19.56
N ILE A 67 0.10 -16.30 19.19
CA ILE A 67 -0.58 -15.49 18.18
C ILE A 67 0.07 -15.77 16.84
N VAL A 68 -0.71 -16.23 15.87
CA VAL A 68 -0.26 -16.48 14.50
C VAL A 68 -1.03 -15.58 13.55
N GLU A 69 -0.36 -14.63 12.88
CA GLU A 69 -1.03 -13.69 11.97
C GLU A 69 -0.25 -13.56 10.64
N PRO A 70 -0.94 -13.62 9.49
CA PRO A 70 -0.36 -13.25 8.22
C PRO A 70 -0.27 -11.71 8.15
N THR A 71 0.92 -11.16 8.36
CA THR A 71 1.10 -9.72 8.44
C THR A 71 2.50 -9.28 8.06
N SER A 72 2.58 -8.14 7.40
CA SER A 72 3.80 -7.55 6.85
C SER A 72 4.08 -6.15 7.39
N GLY A 73 3.30 -5.68 8.36
CA GLY A 73 3.34 -4.29 8.76
C GLY A 73 2.74 -4.02 10.14
N ASN A 74 1.91 -2.99 10.18
CA ASN A 74 1.48 -2.32 11.40
C ASN A 74 0.73 -3.23 12.39
N THR A 75 -0.13 -4.14 11.91
CA THR A 75 -0.88 -5.06 12.78
C THR A 75 0.05 -6.04 13.52
N GLY A 76 1.07 -6.58 12.85
CA GLY A 76 2.08 -7.43 13.50
C GLY A 76 2.82 -6.70 14.62
N VAL A 77 3.19 -5.44 14.40
CA VAL A 77 3.86 -4.62 15.42
C VAL A 77 2.95 -4.41 16.63
N GLY A 78 1.69 -4.03 16.41
CA GLY A 78 0.71 -3.86 17.50
C GLY A 78 0.48 -5.16 18.28
N LEU A 79 0.33 -6.29 17.59
CA LEU A 79 0.17 -7.61 18.22
C LEU A 79 1.39 -7.99 19.06
N ALA A 80 2.60 -7.82 18.51
CA ALA A 80 3.84 -8.15 19.22
C ALA A 80 4.03 -7.31 20.49
N LEU A 81 3.71 -6.01 20.39
CA LEU A 81 3.80 -5.08 21.52
C LEU A 81 2.88 -5.49 22.67
N VAL A 82 1.63 -5.86 22.37
CA VAL A 82 0.66 -6.29 23.39
C VAL A 82 1.00 -7.70 23.91
N ALA A 83 1.44 -8.59 23.03
CA ALA A 83 1.86 -9.96 23.37
C ALA A 83 3.00 -10.00 24.38
N GLN A 84 4.00 -9.12 24.24
CA GLN A 84 5.14 -9.07 25.16
C GLN A 84 4.70 -8.89 26.61
N ARG A 85 3.74 -7.98 26.86
CA ARG A 85 3.21 -7.72 28.21
C ARG A 85 2.45 -8.92 28.77
N LYS A 86 1.64 -9.55 27.91
CA LYS A 86 0.69 -10.61 28.29
C LYS A 86 1.32 -12.00 28.26
N GLY A 87 2.59 -12.12 27.85
CA GLY A 87 3.34 -13.36 27.85
C GLY A 87 2.94 -14.31 26.71
N TYR A 88 2.53 -13.77 25.56
CA TYR A 88 2.21 -14.57 24.37
C TYR A 88 3.40 -14.69 23.44
N ARG A 89 3.51 -15.85 22.79
CA ARG A 89 4.43 -16.05 21.66
C ARG A 89 3.80 -15.47 20.40
N CYS A 90 4.58 -14.84 19.53
CA CYS A 90 4.11 -14.36 18.23
C CYS A 90 4.84 -15.08 17.10
N VAL A 91 4.08 -15.55 16.11
CA VAL A 91 4.60 -16.11 14.85
C VAL A 91 3.91 -15.37 13.70
N PHE A 92 4.67 -14.56 12.97
CA PHE A 92 4.14 -13.81 11.84
C PHE A 92 4.61 -14.39 10.53
N VAL A 93 3.67 -14.50 9.58
CA VAL A 93 3.95 -14.97 8.23
C VAL A 93 3.94 -13.77 7.30
N CYS A 94 5.06 -13.52 6.62
CA CYS A 94 5.19 -12.39 5.71
C CYS A 94 5.74 -12.82 4.34
N PRO A 95 5.24 -12.27 3.22
CA PRO A 95 5.85 -12.48 1.92
C PRO A 95 7.29 -11.91 1.83
N ASP A 96 8.12 -12.46 0.95
CA ASP A 96 9.50 -12.02 0.71
C ASP A 96 9.64 -10.61 0.11
N LYS A 97 8.57 -10.02 -0.47
CA LYS A 97 8.54 -8.60 -0.90
C LYS A 97 8.55 -7.60 0.26
N VAL A 98 8.27 -8.05 1.48
CA VAL A 98 8.27 -7.21 2.67
C VAL A 98 9.71 -6.85 3.02
N SER A 99 9.97 -5.57 3.24
CA SER A 99 11.34 -5.10 3.50
C SER A 99 11.96 -5.79 4.71
N GLU A 100 13.28 -5.97 4.67
CA GLU A 100 14.06 -6.52 5.79
C GLU A 100 13.84 -5.70 7.07
N ASP A 101 13.90 -4.37 6.99
CA ASP A 101 13.63 -3.47 8.13
C ASP A 101 12.29 -3.76 8.82
N LYS A 102 11.21 -4.02 8.06
CA LYS A 102 9.89 -4.33 8.64
C LYS A 102 9.90 -5.69 9.36
N ARG A 103 10.58 -6.69 8.79
CA ARG A 103 10.75 -8.02 9.42
C ARG A 103 11.62 -7.93 10.67
N ASP A 104 12.65 -7.10 10.66
CA ASP A 104 13.55 -6.90 11.78
C ASP A 104 12.89 -6.18 12.95
N VAL A 105 11.97 -5.24 12.70
CA VAL A 105 11.13 -4.66 13.75
C VAL A 105 10.32 -5.74 14.47
N LEU A 106 9.68 -6.66 13.74
CA LEU A 106 8.91 -7.75 14.35
C LEU A 106 9.80 -8.66 15.20
N ARG A 107 10.99 -9.02 14.68
CA ARG A 107 11.98 -9.84 15.42
C ARG A 107 12.49 -9.11 16.66
N ALA A 108 12.68 -7.79 16.59
CA ALA A 108 13.10 -6.98 17.74
C ALA A 108 12.06 -6.98 18.87
N TYR A 109 10.77 -7.11 18.54
CA TYR A 109 9.71 -7.34 19.53
C TYR A 109 9.60 -8.80 20.01
N GLY A 110 10.50 -9.68 19.58
CA GLY A 110 10.55 -11.08 20.00
C GLY A 110 9.64 -12.02 19.20
N ALA A 111 9.10 -11.56 18.06
CA ALA A 111 8.29 -12.41 17.19
C ALA A 111 9.17 -13.32 16.31
N GLU A 112 8.69 -14.53 16.06
CA GLU A 112 9.19 -15.39 14.99
C GLU A 112 8.61 -14.93 13.66
N VAL A 113 9.45 -14.83 12.63
CA VAL A 113 9.04 -14.36 11.31
C VAL A 113 9.30 -15.44 10.27
N VAL A 114 8.22 -15.98 9.71
CA VAL A 114 8.23 -16.97 8.63
C VAL A 114 8.08 -16.22 7.31
N VAL A 115 9.07 -16.38 6.42
CA VAL A 115 9.06 -15.73 5.11
C VAL A 115 8.53 -16.70 4.05
N THR A 116 7.57 -16.27 3.25
CA THR A 116 6.96 -17.06 2.18
C THR A 116 7.18 -16.40 0.81
N PRO A 117 7.19 -17.16 -0.30
CA PRO A 117 7.27 -16.58 -1.63
C PRO A 117 6.11 -15.62 -1.92
N THR A 118 6.38 -14.47 -2.53
CA THR A 118 5.33 -13.55 -3.01
C THR A 118 4.66 -14.06 -4.28
N ALA A 119 5.43 -14.68 -5.18
CA ALA A 119 5.00 -15.05 -6.53
C ALA A 119 4.22 -16.37 -6.59
N VAL A 120 3.28 -16.58 -5.65
CA VAL A 120 2.38 -17.73 -5.65
C VAL A 120 0.93 -17.28 -5.43
N PRO A 121 -0.06 -17.97 -6.03
CA PRO A 121 -1.48 -17.68 -5.79
C PRO A 121 -1.90 -17.80 -4.31
N PRO A 122 -2.96 -17.11 -3.86
CA PRO A 122 -3.42 -17.15 -2.47
C PRO A 122 -3.74 -18.54 -1.93
N ASP A 123 -4.22 -19.46 -2.77
CA ASP A 123 -4.56 -20.85 -2.42
C ASP A 123 -3.36 -21.81 -2.48
N HIS A 124 -2.20 -21.34 -2.96
CA HIS A 124 -0.98 -22.14 -3.00
C HIS A 124 -0.55 -22.54 -1.57
N PRO A 125 -0.04 -23.76 -1.33
CA PRO A 125 0.36 -24.22 0.01
C PRO A 125 1.48 -23.39 0.66
N ASP A 126 2.31 -22.75 -0.16
CA ASP A 126 3.37 -21.84 0.28
C ASP A 126 2.94 -20.37 0.31
N SER A 127 1.68 -20.06 0.03
CA SER A 127 1.17 -18.69 0.16
C SER A 127 1.21 -18.27 1.63
N TYR A 128 1.37 -16.98 1.87
CA TYR A 128 1.42 -16.44 3.23
C TYR A 128 0.12 -16.72 4.02
N TYR A 129 -1.02 -16.86 3.32
CA TYR A 129 -2.31 -17.22 3.90
C TYR A 129 -2.31 -18.70 4.33
N SER A 130 -2.01 -19.61 3.41
CA SER A 130 -2.00 -21.06 3.64
C SER A 130 -1.00 -21.46 4.71
N VAL A 131 0.20 -20.85 4.70
CA VAL A 131 1.22 -21.08 5.73
C VAL A 131 0.74 -20.58 7.09
N SER A 132 0.10 -19.41 7.15
CA SER A 132 -0.49 -18.92 8.40
C SER A 132 -1.58 -19.86 8.93
N ASP A 133 -2.49 -20.32 8.07
CA ASP A 133 -3.57 -21.24 8.49
C ASP A 133 -3.01 -22.59 8.95
N ARG A 134 -2.01 -23.13 8.25
CA ARG A 134 -1.32 -24.35 8.65
C ARG A 134 -0.64 -24.22 10.01
N LEU A 135 0.06 -23.11 10.26
CA LEU A 135 0.73 -22.88 11.55
C LEU A 135 -0.28 -22.78 12.70
N VAL A 136 -1.47 -22.24 12.48
CA VAL A 136 -2.54 -22.21 13.49
C VAL A 136 -3.02 -23.62 13.84
N THR A 137 -3.09 -24.53 12.86
CA THR A 137 -3.49 -25.93 13.11
C THR A 137 -2.38 -26.78 13.73
N GLU A 138 -1.12 -26.46 13.44
CA GLU A 138 0.06 -27.24 13.88
C GLU A 138 0.57 -26.81 15.26
N ILE A 139 0.41 -25.54 15.64
CA ILE A 139 0.88 -25.00 16.93
C ILE A 139 -0.24 -25.13 17.97
N GLU A 140 -0.02 -25.95 18.99
CA GLU A 140 -0.96 -26.08 20.11
C GLU A 140 -1.20 -24.74 20.81
N GLY A 141 -2.46 -24.37 21.00
CA GLY A 141 -2.84 -23.10 21.62
C GLY A 141 -2.59 -21.87 20.74
N ALA A 142 -2.40 -22.06 19.43
CA ALA A 142 -2.35 -20.96 18.48
C ALA A 142 -3.74 -20.35 18.25
N TRP A 143 -3.75 -19.02 18.14
CA TRP A 143 -4.91 -18.22 17.81
C TRP A 143 -4.53 -17.26 16.67
N LYS A 144 -5.44 -17.15 15.71
CA LYS A 144 -5.31 -16.24 14.57
C LYS A 144 -6.28 -15.07 14.75
N PRO A 145 -5.78 -13.83 14.97
CA PRO A 145 -6.61 -12.65 15.05
C PRO A 145 -7.51 -12.46 13.83
N ASN A 146 -7.00 -12.71 12.61
CA ASN A 146 -7.72 -12.57 11.35
C ASN A 146 -8.35 -11.17 11.17
N GLN A 147 -7.51 -10.14 11.05
CA GLN A 147 -7.97 -8.73 11.02
C GLN A 147 -9.01 -8.40 9.93
N TYR A 148 -9.15 -9.22 8.89
CA TYR A 148 -10.09 -9.00 7.79
C TYR A 148 -11.53 -9.40 8.15
N ALA A 149 -11.71 -10.33 9.09
CA ALA A 149 -13.02 -10.82 9.51
C ALA A 149 -13.34 -10.53 10.99
N ASN A 150 -12.34 -10.13 11.79
CA ASN A 150 -12.53 -9.93 13.22
C ASN A 150 -13.35 -8.67 13.50
N VAL A 151 -14.53 -8.86 14.08
CA VAL A 151 -15.46 -7.78 14.48
C VAL A 151 -14.86 -6.81 15.50
N ASN A 152 -13.81 -7.24 16.22
CA ASN A 152 -13.09 -6.40 17.16
C ASN A 152 -12.23 -5.33 16.48
N GLY A 153 -11.93 -5.47 15.18
CA GLY A 153 -11.31 -4.42 14.38
C GLY A 153 -12.19 -3.15 14.37
N PRO A 154 -13.40 -3.19 13.77
CA PRO A 154 -14.37 -2.09 13.86
C PRO A 154 -14.74 -1.71 15.30
N ALA A 155 -14.96 -2.68 16.19
CA ALA A 155 -15.38 -2.38 17.56
C ALA A 155 -14.33 -1.55 18.32
N SER A 156 -13.04 -1.75 18.06
CA SER A 156 -11.97 -0.95 18.67
C SER A 156 -12.09 0.53 18.33
N HIS A 157 -12.37 0.85 17.06
CA HIS A 157 -12.49 2.22 16.58
C HIS A 157 -13.81 2.87 16.99
N TYR A 158 -14.90 2.10 17.06
CA TYR A 158 -16.17 2.57 17.64
C TYR A 158 -16.02 2.93 19.12
N ALA A 159 -15.27 2.13 19.89
CA ALA A 159 -15.09 2.34 21.32
C ALA A 159 -14.02 3.38 21.68
N SER A 160 -13.14 3.76 20.74
CA SER A 160 -12.02 4.68 21.02
C SER A 160 -11.90 5.81 20.00
N THR A 161 -11.48 5.52 18.77
CA THR A 161 -11.18 6.55 17.75
C THR A 161 -12.36 7.49 17.46
N GLY A 162 -13.58 6.96 17.33
CA GLY A 162 -14.80 7.75 17.15
C GLY A 162 -15.06 8.72 18.31
N PRO A 163 -15.18 8.21 19.57
CA PRO A 163 -15.32 9.04 20.76
C PRO A 163 -14.24 10.10 20.91
N GLU A 164 -12.97 9.76 20.66
CA GLU A 164 -11.87 10.72 20.72
C GLU A 164 -12.07 11.85 19.71
N ILE A 165 -12.34 11.54 18.42
CA ILE A 165 -12.58 12.56 17.39
C ILE A 165 -13.77 13.45 17.75
N TRP A 166 -14.85 12.86 18.25
CA TRP A 166 -16.03 13.63 18.65
C TRP A 166 -15.72 14.57 19.81
N ALA A 167 -15.05 14.08 20.85
CA ALA A 167 -14.66 14.89 22.01
C ALA A 167 -13.64 15.97 21.63
N ASP A 168 -12.59 15.63 20.89
CA ASP A 168 -11.50 16.53 20.50
C ASP A 168 -11.97 17.67 19.56
N THR A 169 -13.12 17.51 18.91
CA THR A 169 -13.73 18.53 18.05
C THR A 169 -14.89 19.28 18.71
N ASP A 170 -15.19 19.02 19.97
CA ASP A 170 -16.41 19.49 20.66
C ASP A 170 -17.69 19.14 19.88
N GLY A 171 -17.73 17.98 19.23
CA GLY A 171 -18.83 17.53 18.37
C GLY A 171 -19.00 18.31 17.06
N ARG A 172 -18.04 19.15 16.67
CA ARG A 172 -18.12 19.99 15.46
C ARG A 172 -17.66 19.33 14.17
N VAL A 173 -17.06 18.13 14.23
CA VAL A 173 -16.66 17.38 13.03
C VAL A 173 -17.83 17.24 12.06
N THR A 174 -17.66 17.66 10.80
CA THR A 174 -18.70 17.52 9.76
C THR A 174 -18.37 16.39 8.79
N HIS A 175 -17.08 16.14 8.56
CA HIS A 175 -16.62 15.06 7.69
C HIS A 175 -15.52 14.27 8.37
N PHE A 176 -15.61 12.95 8.31
CA PHE A 176 -14.53 12.04 8.69
C PHE A 176 -13.99 11.35 7.44
N VAL A 177 -12.67 11.47 7.23
CA VAL A 177 -11.97 10.97 6.05
C VAL A 177 -10.94 9.92 6.48
N ALA A 178 -10.99 8.74 5.87
CA ALA A 178 -10.02 7.67 6.17
C ALA A 178 -9.71 6.84 4.93
N GLY A 179 -8.44 6.43 4.81
CA GLY A 179 -8.05 5.38 3.86
C GLY A 179 -8.71 4.05 4.23
N VAL A 180 -9.21 3.31 3.23
CA VAL A 180 -9.87 2.01 3.45
C VAL A 180 -8.89 0.88 3.16
N GLY A 181 -8.68 -0.04 4.10
CA GLY A 181 -7.90 -1.28 3.91
C GLY A 181 -8.76 -2.47 4.32
N THR A 182 -8.58 -2.99 5.54
CA THR A 182 -9.49 -4.01 6.12
C THR A 182 -10.92 -3.50 6.36
N GLY A 183 -11.17 -2.20 6.20
CA GLY A 183 -12.45 -1.54 6.53
C GLY A 183 -12.67 -1.23 8.01
N GLY A 184 -11.88 -1.78 8.94
CA GLY A 184 -12.13 -1.65 10.38
C GLY A 184 -12.23 -0.22 10.88
N THR A 185 -11.29 0.64 10.48
CA THR A 185 -11.22 2.04 10.91
C THR A 185 -12.41 2.86 10.42
N ILE A 186 -12.75 2.77 9.14
CA ILE A 186 -13.85 3.54 8.56
C ILE A 186 -15.21 3.06 9.08
N THR A 187 -15.41 1.74 9.17
CA THR A 187 -16.64 1.15 9.71
C THR A 187 -16.85 1.54 11.17
N GLY A 188 -15.84 1.33 12.03
CA GLY A 188 -15.97 1.54 13.47
C GLY A 188 -16.12 3.01 13.83
N THR A 189 -15.22 3.86 13.33
CA THR A 189 -15.26 5.30 13.58
C THR A 189 -16.51 5.93 12.97
N GLY A 190 -16.85 5.55 11.73
CA GLY A 190 -18.01 6.09 11.02
C GLY A 190 -19.33 5.75 11.70
N ARG A 191 -19.53 4.50 12.14
CA ARG A 191 -20.73 4.12 12.91
C ARG A 191 -20.89 4.97 14.17
N TYR A 192 -19.82 5.15 14.94
CA TYR A 192 -19.89 5.98 16.14
C TYR A 192 -20.27 7.43 15.81
N LEU A 193 -19.64 8.01 14.78
CA LEU A 193 -19.91 9.40 14.40
C LEU A 193 -21.32 9.59 13.84
N HIS A 194 -21.86 8.58 13.14
CA HIS A 194 -23.27 8.56 12.72
C HIS A 194 -24.22 8.54 13.91
N ASP A 195 -23.97 7.65 14.89
CA ASP A 195 -24.77 7.56 16.11
C ASP A 195 -24.71 8.86 16.93
N ALA A 196 -23.50 9.42 17.11
CA ALA A 196 -23.28 10.63 17.90
C ALA A 196 -23.86 11.90 17.27
N SER A 197 -24.08 11.91 15.96
CA SER A 197 -24.58 13.07 15.21
C SER A 197 -26.02 12.93 14.71
N VAL A 198 -26.74 11.87 15.09
CA VAL A 198 -28.10 11.58 14.59
C VAL A 198 -29.10 12.71 14.86
N ASP A 199 -28.96 13.37 16.02
CA ASP A 199 -29.85 14.46 16.44
C ASP A 199 -29.33 15.86 16.04
N ARG A 200 -28.21 15.93 15.31
CA ARG A 200 -27.57 17.21 14.97
C ARG A 200 -28.33 17.90 13.84
N GLY A 201 -28.82 19.12 14.10
CA GLY A 201 -29.54 19.91 13.12
C GLY A 201 -28.67 20.37 11.94
N ALA A 202 -29.29 20.75 10.82
CA ALA A 202 -28.56 21.24 9.65
C ALA A 202 -27.69 22.49 9.95
N ALA A 203 -28.16 23.36 10.85
CA ALA A 203 -27.42 24.55 11.29
C ALA A 203 -26.16 24.21 12.10
N GLU A 204 -26.09 23.00 12.67
CA GLU A 204 -24.96 22.48 13.46
C GLU A 204 -24.07 21.53 12.64
N GLY A 205 -24.30 21.42 11.32
CA GLY A 205 -23.51 20.59 10.42
C GLY A 205 -24.13 19.22 10.08
N GLY A 206 -25.33 18.90 10.57
CA GLY A 206 -26.09 17.69 10.21
C GLY A 206 -25.40 16.38 10.61
N ARG A 207 -25.87 15.22 10.14
CA ARG A 207 -25.15 13.94 10.34
C ARG A 207 -23.74 14.01 9.73
N VAL A 208 -22.74 13.55 10.46
CA VAL A 208 -21.35 13.49 9.98
C VAL A 208 -21.29 12.71 8.67
N GLN A 209 -20.58 13.24 7.68
CA GLN A 209 -20.31 12.53 6.42
C GLN A 209 -19.03 11.71 6.57
N VAL A 210 -19.10 10.41 6.24
CA VAL A 210 -17.96 9.48 6.30
C VAL A 210 -17.49 9.23 4.88
N VAL A 211 -16.26 9.63 4.58
CA VAL A 211 -15.68 9.55 3.23
C VAL A 211 -14.48 8.60 3.25
N GLY A 212 -14.58 7.52 2.49
CA GLY A 212 -13.48 6.58 2.30
C GLY A 212 -12.56 7.04 1.18
N ILE A 213 -11.26 6.90 1.38
CA ILE A 213 -10.26 7.14 0.34
C ILE A 213 -9.63 5.81 -0.05
N ASP A 214 -9.56 5.55 -1.35
CA ASP A 214 -9.17 4.26 -1.89
C ASP A 214 -8.10 4.43 -2.99
N PRO A 215 -7.08 3.56 -3.07
CA PRO A 215 -6.18 3.59 -4.20
C PRO A 215 -6.87 3.20 -5.51
N LEU A 216 -6.48 3.83 -6.61
CA LEU A 216 -6.89 3.39 -7.95
C LEU A 216 -6.49 1.92 -8.18
N GLY A 217 -7.47 1.11 -8.55
CA GLY A 217 -7.30 -0.33 -8.77
C GLY A 217 -7.99 -1.18 -7.70
N SER A 218 -8.22 -0.65 -6.49
CA SER A 218 -8.96 -1.40 -5.47
C SER A 218 -10.47 -1.46 -5.75
N VAL A 219 -11.11 -2.53 -5.28
CA VAL A 219 -12.54 -2.79 -5.47
C VAL A 219 -13.44 -1.78 -4.74
N TYR A 220 -12.98 -1.08 -3.70
CA TYR A 220 -13.82 -0.13 -2.96
C TYR A 220 -14.29 1.04 -3.83
N SER A 221 -13.42 1.52 -4.73
CA SER A 221 -13.72 2.58 -5.70
C SER A 221 -14.17 2.04 -7.07
N GLY A 222 -14.45 0.74 -7.18
CA GLY A 222 -14.90 0.09 -8.43
C GLY A 222 -13.77 -0.34 -9.36
N GLY A 223 -12.54 -0.44 -8.85
CA GLY A 223 -11.41 -1.02 -9.56
C GLY A 223 -11.49 -2.54 -9.73
N ASP A 224 -10.53 -3.10 -10.46
CA ASP A 224 -10.43 -4.51 -10.84
C ASP A 224 -9.60 -5.38 -9.88
N GLY A 225 -9.16 -4.81 -8.75
CA GLY A 225 -8.29 -5.44 -7.76
C GLY A 225 -6.81 -5.46 -8.15
N ARG A 226 -6.41 -4.78 -9.23
CA ARG A 226 -5.03 -4.85 -9.73
C ARG A 226 -4.04 -4.10 -8.83
N PRO A 227 -2.75 -4.49 -8.84
CA PRO A 227 -1.77 -3.95 -7.91
C PRO A 227 -1.51 -2.43 -8.05
N TYR A 228 -1.22 -1.82 -6.90
CA TYR A 228 -0.74 -0.44 -6.73
C TYR A 228 0.42 -0.42 -5.71
N LEU A 229 1.09 0.73 -5.57
CA LEU A 229 2.31 0.85 -4.76
C LEU A 229 2.05 1.38 -3.34
N VAL A 230 1.00 2.16 -3.11
CA VAL A 230 0.64 2.61 -1.76
C VAL A 230 0.31 1.42 -0.86
N GLU A 231 0.86 1.43 0.36
CA GLU A 231 0.75 0.29 1.29
C GLU A 231 -0.31 0.55 2.38
N GLY A 232 -1.01 -0.53 2.78
CA GLY A 232 -1.91 -0.53 3.94
C GLY A 232 -3.35 -0.08 3.69
N VAL A 233 -3.70 0.16 2.43
CA VAL A 233 -5.02 0.57 1.92
C VAL A 233 -5.34 -0.15 0.61
N GLY A 234 -6.62 -0.16 0.24
CA GLY A 234 -7.23 -0.94 -0.83
C GLY A 234 -7.18 -2.44 -0.59
N GLU A 235 -8.09 -3.16 -1.24
CA GLU A 235 -8.16 -4.62 -1.31
C GLU A 235 -8.62 -5.08 -2.71
N ASP A 236 -8.38 -6.35 -3.02
CA ASP A 236 -8.89 -7.10 -4.19
C ASP A 236 -10.13 -7.97 -3.85
N PHE A 237 -10.54 -7.98 -2.58
CA PHE A 237 -11.77 -8.62 -2.09
C PHE A 237 -12.49 -7.72 -1.08
N TRP A 238 -13.65 -8.17 -0.58
CA TRP A 238 -14.44 -7.45 0.44
C TRP A 238 -14.23 -8.07 1.83
N PRO A 239 -13.45 -7.43 2.73
CA PRO A 239 -13.29 -7.90 4.11
C PRO A 239 -14.61 -7.87 4.88
N ALA A 240 -14.86 -8.87 5.72
CA ALA A 240 -16.07 -8.90 6.54
C ALA A 240 -16.08 -7.84 7.66
N ALA A 241 -14.92 -7.27 8.00
CA ALA A 241 -14.81 -6.12 8.90
C ALA A 241 -15.27 -4.79 8.25
N TYR A 242 -15.42 -4.74 6.92
CA TYR A 242 -15.94 -3.57 6.21
C TYR A 242 -17.48 -3.61 6.16
N ASP A 243 -18.12 -2.49 6.49
CA ASP A 243 -19.56 -2.29 6.30
C ASP A 243 -19.79 -1.26 5.18
N PRO A 244 -20.27 -1.67 3.98
CA PRO A 244 -20.49 -0.76 2.86
C PRO A 244 -21.60 0.26 3.11
N ALA A 245 -22.43 0.10 4.14
CA ALA A 245 -23.50 1.06 4.46
C ALA A 245 -22.99 2.27 5.28
N VAL A 246 -21.73 2.26 5.74
CA VAL A 246 -21.18 3.30 6.61
C VAL A 246 -20.61 4.48 5.84
N PRO A 247 -19.74 4.29 4.81
CA PRO A 247 -19.24 5.41 4.02
C PRO A 247 -20.35 6.00 3.15
N ASP A 248 -20.48 7.31 3.17
CA ASP A 248 -21.41 8.05 2.32
C ASP A 248 -20.82 8.25 0.90
N GLU A 249 -19.49 8.21 0.76
CA GLU A 249 -18.76 8.32 -0.50
C GLU A 249 -17.39 7.60 -0.42
N ILE A 250 -16.92 7.09 -1.56
CA ILE A 250 -15.55 6.62 -1.75
C ILE A 250 -14.87 7.46 -2.86
N ILE A 251 -13.70 8.04 -2.56
CA ILE A 251 -12.91 8.82 -3.51
C ILE A 251 -11.63 8.05 -3.86
N ALA A 252 -11.40 7.84 -5.15
CA ALA A 252 -10.19 7.20 -5.65
C ALA A 252 -9.01 8.18 -5.78
N VAL A 253 -7.82 7.75 -5.37
CA VAL A 253 -6.57 8.53 -5.44
C VAL A 253 -5.45 7.69 -6.06
N SER A 254 -4.64 8.29 -6.92
CA SER A 254 -3.52 7.60 -7.57
C SER A 254 -2.29 7.49 -6.66
N ASP A 255 -1.38 6.55 -6.96
CA ASP A 255 -0.07 6.48 -6.29
C ASP A 255 0.72 7.79 -6.43
N ALA A 256 0.70 8.39 -7.62
CA ALA A 256 1.42 9.65 -7.89
C ALA A 256 0.93 10.78 -6.98
N ASP A 257 -0.39 10.97 -6.89
CA ASP A 257 -1.00 11.98 -6.03
C ASP A 257 -0.75 11.69 -4.54
N SER A 258 -0.90 10.43 -4.14
CA SER A 258 -0.65 9.94 -2.78
C SER A 258 0.77 10.24 -2.33
N PHE A 259 1.78 9.88 -3.14
CA PHE A 259 3.19 10.07 -2.81
C PHE A 259 3.61 11.55 -2.89
N ALA A 260 3.09 12.30 -3.86
CA ALA A 260 3.30 13.74 -3.92
C ALA A 260 2.81 14.41 -2.62
N MET A 261 1.57 14.13 -2.20
CA MET A 261 1.02 14.67 -0.96
C MET A 261 1.79 14.20 0.28
N THR A 262 2.18 12.92 0.35
CA THR A 262 2.98 12.37 1.45
C THR A 262 4.27 13.16 1.66
N ARG A 263 4.97 13.50 0.57
CA ARG A 263 6.21 14.29 0.64
C ARG A 263 5.95 15.75 1.01
N ARG A 264 4.83 16.33 0.56
CA ARG A 264 4.40 17.67 0.96
C ARG A 264 4.09 17.73 2.46
N LEU A 265 3.38 16.75 3.02
CA LEU A 265 3.12 16.68 4.47
C LEU A 265 4.41 16.73 5.30
N ALA A 266 5.45 16.01 4.88
CA ALA A 266 6.73 16.05 5.58
C ALA A 266 7.44 17.41 5.44
N ARG A 267 7.41 18.04 4.26
CA ARG A 267 8.12 19.31 3.97
C ARG A 267 7.39 20.56 4.46
N GLU A 268 6.07 20.54 4.41
CA GLU A 268 5.20 21.72 4.57
C GLU A 268 4.43 21.73 5.90
N GLU A 269 4.21 20.55 6.52
CA GLU A 269 3.49 20.40 7.79
C GLU A 269 4.35 19.77 8.91
N ALA A 270 5.60 19.39 8.61
CA ALA A 270 6.47 18.62 9.50
C ALA A 270 5.86 17.27 9.97
N LEU A 271 4.95 16.70 9.18
CA LEU A 271 4.31 15.41 9.44
C LEU A 271 5.01 14.31 8.63
N LEU A 272 5.95 13.60 9.26
CA LEU A 272 6.62 12.46 8.63
C LEU A 272 5.70 11.21 8.69
N VAL A 273 4.91 11.01 7.65
CA VAL A 273 3.84 9.99 7.57
C VAL A 273 4.01 9.01 6.40
N GLY A 274 3.26 7.89 6.40
CA GLY A 274 3.25 6.93 5.31
C GLY A 274 2.44 7.35 4.08
N GLY A 275 2.50 6.53 3.02
CA GLY A 275 1.81 6.80 1.75
C GLY A 275 0.29 6.89 1.89
N SER A 276 -0.32 6.00 2.67
CA SER A 276 -1.77 6.02 2.91
C SER A 276 -2.26 7.31 3.59
N CYS A 277 -1.40 7.97 4.38
CA CYS A 277 -1.67 9.28 4.96
C CYS A 277 -1.74 10.37 3.89
N GLY A 278 -0.80 10.39 2.94
CA GLY A 278 -0.84 11.34 1.82
C GLY A 278 -2.05 11.11 0.92
N MET A 279 -2.40 9.86 0.65
CA MET A 279 -3.63 9.49 -0.05
C MET A 279 -4.87 10.06 0.64
N ALA A 280 -5.01 9.82 1.95
CA ALA A 280 -6.16 10.29 2.72
C ALA A 280 -6.28 11.82 2.74
N VAL A 281 -5.15 12.52 2.89
CA VAL A 281 -5.13 14.00 2.84
C VAL A 281 -5.47 14.51 1.45
N GLU A 282 -4.92 13.95 0.37
CA GLU A 282 -5.27 14.38 -0.99
C GLU A 282 -6.77 14.21 -1.26
N GLY A 283 -7.35 13.07 -0.85
CA GLY A 283 -8.80 12.85 -0.91
C GLY A 283 -9.60 13.90 -0.13
N ALA A 284 -9.15 14.24 1.08
CA ALA A 284 -9.76 15.29 1.89
C ALA A 284 -9.65 16.69 1.26
N LEU A 285 -8.54 17.00 0.58
CA LEU A 285 -8.38 18.27 -0.14
C LEU A 285 -9.28 18.32 -1.38
N ARG A 286 -9.49 17.21 -2.10
CA ARG A 286 -10.45 17.13 -3.22
C ARG A 286 -11.87 17.39 -2.72
N LEU A 287 -12.27 16.74 -1.63
CA LEU A 287 -13.55 16.96 -0.97
C LEU A 287 -13.71 18.44 -0.56
N ALA A 288 -12.72 19.01 0.12
CA ALA A 288 -12.76 20.40 0.58
C ALA A 288 -12.83 21.41 -0.57
N ARG A 289 -12.11 21.19 -1.67
CA ARG A 289 -12.21 22.01 -2.89
C ARG A 289 -13.61 21.94 -3.49
N ARG A 290 -14.15 20.73 -3.64
CA ARG A 290 -15.52 20.53 -4.17
C ARG A 290 -16.56 21.24 -3.29
N LEU A 291 -16.49 21.07 -1.97
CA LEU A 291 -17.37 21.77 -1.03
C LEU A 291 -17.27 23.29 -1.17
N GLN A 292 -16.06 23.83 -1.33
CA GLN A 292 -15.87 25.28 -1.47
C GLN A 292 -16.41 25.82 -2.79
N ASP A 293 -16.31 25.05 -3.87
CA ASP A 293 -16.85 25.43 -5.17
C ASP A 293 -18.39 25.35 -5.20
N GLU A 294 -18.98 24.36 -4.53
CA GLU A 294 -20.41 24.10 -4.51
C GLU A 294 -21.17 24.95 -3.48
N ASP A 295 -20.65 25.08 -2.26
CA ASP A 295 -21.23 25.85 -1.16
C ASP A 295 -20.12 26.46 -0.26
N PRO A 296 -19.63 27.67 -0.59
CA PRO A 296 -18.59 28.35 0.17
C PRO A 296 -18.90 28.55 1.65
N GLU A 297 -20.18 28.72 2.02
CA GLU A 297 -20.58 28.91 3.42
C GLU A 297 -20.52 27.58 4.19
N ALA A 298 -20.95 26.48 3.58
CA ALA A 298 -20.78 25.15 4.16
C ALA A 298 -19.30 24.80 4.29
N ALA A 299 -18.48 25.11 3.29
CA ALA A 299 -17.03 24.89 3.34
C ALA A 299 -16.37 25.67 4.48
N ALA A 300 -16.73 26.93 4.70
CA ALA A 300 -16.20 27.73 5.80
C ALA A 300 -16.60 27.21 7.20
N ARG A 301 -17.72 26.49 7.31
CA ARG A 301 -18.16 25.82 8.54
C ARG A 301 -17.62 24.39 8.68
N ALA A 302 -17.05 23.82 7.62
CA ALA A 302 -16.65 22.42 7.61
C ALA A 302 -15.45 22.17 8.54
N VAL A 303 -15.58 21.12 9.35
CA VAL A 303 -14.47 20.54 10.13
C VAL A 303 -14.26 19.13 9.61
N ILE A 304 -13.20 18.96 8.83
CA ILE A 304 -12.82 17.71 8.18
C ILE A 304 -11.72 17.06 9.02
N VAL A 305 -11.98 15.88 9.56
CA VAL A 305 -10.98 15.10 10.30
C VAL A 305 -10.46 13.98 9.41
N VAL A 306 -9.16 13.98 9.13
CA VAL A 306 -8.47 13.00 8.29
C VAL A 306 -7.62 12.10 9.16
N LEU A 307 -7.83 10.78 9.12
CA LEU A 307 -7.03 9.84 9.88
C LEU A 307 -5.70 9.53 9.16
N LEU A 308 -4.58 9.70 9.86
CA LEU A 308 -3.23 9.41 9.35
C LEU A 308 -2.69 8.14 10.02
N PRO A 309 -2.77 6.96 9.37
CA PRO A 309 -2.62 5.68 10.07
C PRO A 309 -1.24 5.39 10.65
N ASP A 310 -0.14 5.85 10.03
CA ASP A 310 1.22 5.46 10.42
C ASP A 310 2.30 6.50 10.08
N SER A 311 3.51 6.22 10.59
CA SER A 311 4.68 7.09 10.42
C SER A 311 5.42 6.85 9.10
N GLY A 312 6.13 7.86 8.63
CA GLY A 312 6.97 7.79 7.43
C GLY A 312 8.24 6.94 7.59
N ARG A 313 8.57 6.49 8.81
CA ARG A 313 9.82 5.76 9.11
C ARG A 313 9.94 4.46 8.32
N GLY A 314 8.84 3.74 8.13
CA GLY A 314 8.81 2.49 7.36
C GLY A 314 8.98 2.68 5.84
N TYR A 315 9.09 3.92 5.35
CA TYR A 315 9.04 4.28 3.94
C TYR A 315 10.25 5.11 3.49
N LEU A 316 11.29 5.25 4.32
CA LEU A 316 12.47 6.09 4.04
C LEU A 316 13.24 5.65 2.78
N SER A 317 13.32 4.34 2.55
CA SER A 317 13.95 3.75 1.35
C SER A 317 13.03 3.75 0.11
N LYS A 318 11.77 4.20 0.25
CA LYS A 318 10.76 4.25 -0.80
C LYS A 318 10.33 5.68 -1.12
N ILE A 319 9.16 6.12 -0.65
CA ILE A 319 8.52 7.40 -0.98
C ILE A 319 9.42 8.61 -0.70
N PHE A 320 10.24 8.55 0.36
CA PHE A 320 11.18 9.61 0.72
C PHE A 320 12.53 9.50 0.00
N ASN A 321 12.78 8.43 -0.75
CA ASN A 321 13.97 8.23 -1.56
C ASN A 321 13.74 8.71 -2.99
N ASP A 322 14.47 9.73 -3.43
CA ASP A 322 14.31 10.31 -4.77
C ASP A 322 14.65 9.34 -5.89
N ARG A 323 15.61 8.43 -5.68
CA ARG A 323 15.93 7.40 -6.68
C ARG A 323 14.77 6.44 -6.86
N TRP A 324 14.12 6.02 -5.76
CA TRP A 324 12.93 5.18 -5.83
C TRP A 324 11.79 5.91 -6.52
N MET A 325 11.49 7.14 -6.12
CA MET A 325 10.43 7.94 -6.76
C MET A 325 10.68 8.14 -8.25
N ARG A 326 11.92 8.43 -8.66
CA ARG A 326 12.30 8.55 -10.07
C ARG A 326 12.18 7.21 -10.80
N SER A 327 12.65 6.09 -10.25
CA SER A 327 12.61 4.79 -10.94
C SER A 327 11.21 4.28 -11.23
N TYR A 328 10.20 4.74 -10.47
CA TYR A 328 8.78 4.46 -10.73
C TYR A 328 8.08 5.56 -11.53
N GLY A 329 8.81 6.57 -12.00
CA GLY A 329 8.28 7.64 -12.84
C GLY A 329 7.42 8.66 -12.10
N PHE A 330 7.60 8.83 -10.79
CA PHE A 330 6.87 9.83 -9.98
C PHE A 330 7.61 11.16 -9.81
N LEU A 331 8.88 11.21 -10.20
CA LEU A 331 9.69 12.43 -10.21
C LEU A 331 10.47 12.51 -11.51
N ASP A 332 10.59 13.72 -12.02
CA ASP A 332 11.42 14.02 -13.18
C ASP A 332 12.86 14.35 -12.77
N ALA A 333 13.74 14.31 -13.77
CA ALA A 333 15.05 14.93 -13.69
C ALA A 333 14.92 16.47 -13.72
N ASP A 334 15.80 17.16 -13.02
CA ASP A 334 15.76 18.63 -12.94
C ASP A 334 16.12 19.30 -14.28
N ALA A 335 16.92 18.62 -15.12
CA ALA A 335 17.32 19.11 -16.44
C ALA A 335 17.84 17.96 -17.34
N GLY A 336 17.89 18.23 -18.65
CA GLY A 336 18.42 17.32 -19.66
C GLY A 336 17.35 16.57 -20.44
N ALA A 337 17.78 15.80 -21.44
CA ALA A 337 16.90 14.89 -22.16
C ALA A 337 16.52 13.70 -21.27
N THR A 338 15.27 13.27 -21.36
CA THR A 338 14.70 12.22 -20.52
C THR A 338 14.50 10.92 -21.30
N VAL A 339 14.27 9.82 -20.58
CA VAL A 339 13.87 8.53 -21.17
C VAL A 339 12.59 8.68 -21.99
N ALA A 340 11.64 9.52 -21.55
CA ALA A 340 10.44 9.82 -22.33
C ALA A 340 10.75 10.45 -23.70
N ASP A 341 11.80 11.25 -23.81
CA ASP A 341 12.24 11.83 -25.08
C ASP A 341 12.78 10.77 -26.03
N VAL A 342 13.51 9.78 -25.51
CA VAL A 342 13.96 8.60 -26.28
C VAL A 342 12.78 7.77 -26.74
N LEU A 343 11.77 7.57 -25.89
CA LEU A 343 10.58 6.80 -26.28
C LEU A 343 9.77 7.52 -27.37
N ARG A 344 9.74 8.86 -27.37
CA ARG A 344 9.06 9.66 -28.40
C ARG A 344 9.68 9.54 -29.78
N THR A 345 10.95 9.12 -29.90
CA THR A 345 11.59 8.90 -31.20
C THR A 345 11.35 7.50 -31.77
N LYS A 346 10.69 6.60 -31.03
CA LYS A 346 10.30 5.30 -31.56
C LYS A 346 9.23 5.51 -32.65
N ASP A 347 9.42 4.87 -33.80
CA ASP A 347 8.55 5.00 -34.98
C ASP A 347 7.21 4.24 -34.86
N GLY A 348 7.00 3.53 -33.74
CA GLY A 348 5.80 2.74 -33.48
C GLY A 348 5.75 1.40 -34.23
N SER A 349 6.86 0.97 -34.84
CA SER A 349 6.97 -0.33 -35.51
C SER A 349 6.83 -1.51 -34.55
N LEU A 350 7.15 -1.31 -33.26
CA LEU A 350 7.00 -2.30 -32.20
C LEU A 350 5.87 -1.91 -31.24
N PRO A 351 5.15 -2.90 -30.67
CA PRO A 351 4.29 -2.67 -29.53
C PRO A 351 5.06 -1.97 -28.40
N ALA A 352 4.37 -1.11 -27.66
CA ALA A 352 4.98 -0.39 -26.53
C ALA A 352 5.64 -1.35 -25.54
N LEU A 353 5.00 -2.50 -25.29
CA LEU A 353 5.49 -3.55 -24.42
C LEU A 353 5.35 -4.92 -25.10
N VAL A 354 6.40 -5.38 -25.78
CA VAL A 354 6.53 -6.79 -26.17
C VAL A 354 6.70 -7.61 -24.88
N HIS A 355 5.92 -8.67 -24.69
CA HIS A 355 5.89 -9.45 -23.45
C HIS A 355 5.42 -10.89 -23.70
N THR A 356 5.57 -11.74 -22.68
CA THR A 356 5.06 -13.11 -22.61
C THR A 356 4.39 -13.34 -21.26
N HIS A 357 3.70 -14.48 -21.10
CA HIS A 357 3.04 -14.85 -19.85
C HIS A 357 3.72 -16.04 -19.15
N PRO A 358 3.62 -16.13 -17.80
CA PRO A 358 4.20 -17.24 -17.02
C PRO A 358 3.81 -18.64 -17.50
N ASN A 359 2.61 -18.78 -18.05
CA ASN A 359 2.03 -20.06 -18.47
C ASN A 359 2.33 -20.42 -19.94
N GLU A 360 2.88 -19.50 -20.73
CA GLU A 360 3.29 -19.77 -22.10
C GLU A 360 4.50 -20.69 -22.15
N THR A 361 4.76 -21.29 -23.30
CA THR A 361 5.89 -22.21 -23.47
C THR A 361 7.18 -21.48 -23.82
N VAL A 362 8.32 -22.11 -23.54
CA VAL A 362 9.64 -21.62 -23.99
C VAL A 362 9.66 -21.42 -25.51
N ARG A 363 8.96 -22.26 -26.29
CA ARG A 363 8.77 -22.06 -27.73
C ARG A 363 8.08 -20.74 -28.02
N ASP A 364 6.91 -20.50 -27.43
CA ASP A 364 6.12 -19.29 -27.68
C ASP A 364 6.95 -18.04 -27.36
N ALA A 365 7.69 -18.06 -26.24
CA ALA A 365 8.57 -16.96 -25.87
C ALA A 365 9.69 -16.71 -26.91
N ILE A 366 10.34 -17.76 -27.42
CA ILE A 366 11.36 -17.61 -28.48
C ILE A 366 10.73 -17.09 -29.78
N GLU A 367 9.54 -17.57 -30.14
CA GLU A 367 8.83 -17.13 -31.34
C GLU A 367 8.45 -15.64 -31.26
N ILE A 368 7.95 -15.16 -30.11
CA ILE A 368 7.66 -13.74 -29.88
C ILE A 368 8.94 -12.88 -30.00
N LEU A 369 10.04 -13.29 -29.37
CA LEU A 369 11.33 -12.57 -29.44
C LEU A 369 11.80 -12.42 -30.90
N GLN A 370 11.66 -13.48 -31.69
CA GLN A 370 12.03 -13.49 -33.11
C GLN A 370 11.08 -12.66 -33.98
N GLU A 371 9.77 -12.77 -33.76
CA GLU A 371 8.75 -12.03 -34.50
C GLU A 371 8.95 -10.53 -34.36
N TYR A 372 9.16 -10.05 -33.13
CA TYR A 372 9.34 -8.64 -32.82
C TYR A 372 10.81 -8.19 -32.91
N GLY A 373 11.75 -9.09 -33.20
CA GLY A 373 13.18 -8.78 -33.32
C GLY A 373 13.80 -8.20 -32.05
N VAL A 374 13.30 -8.58 -30.87
CA VAL A 374 13.81 -8.14 -29.57
C VAL A 374 14.58 -9.27 -28.90
N SER A 375 15.66 -8.94 -28.19
CA SER A 375 16.50 -9.95 -27.53
C SER A 375 16.03 -10.30 -26.11
N GLN A 376 15.16 -9.47 -25.53
CA GLN A 376 14.63 -9.61 -24.17
C GLN A 376 13.22 -9.06 -24.09
N MET A 377 12.40 -9.64 -23.22
CA MET A 377 11.08 -9.14 -22.91
C MET A 377 10.65 -9.48 -21.48
N PRO A 378 9.81 -8.67 -20.85
CA PRO A 378 9.19 -8.98 -19.56
C PRO A 378 8.23 -10.18 -19.64
N VAL A 379 8.13 -10.88 -18.52
CA VAL A 379 7.08 -11.87 -18.25
C VAL A 379 6.03 -11.19 -17.37
N VAL A 380 4.79 -11.10 -17.84
CA VAL A 380 3.70 -10.36 -17.16
C VAL A 380 2.53 -11.27 -16.82
N GLY A 381 1.96 -11.09 -15.63
CA GLY A 381 0.85 -11.90 -15.13
C GLY A 381 -0.52 -11.54 -15.73
N ALA A 382 -0.65 -10.37 -16.33
CA ALA A 382 -1.88 -9.86 -16.93
C ALA A 382 -1.59 -9.10 -18.22
N GLU A 383 -2.59 -9.04 -19.11
CA GLU A 383 -2.54 -8.27 -20.34
C GLU A 383 -2.43 -6.75 -20.07
N PRO A 384 -1.83 -5.97 -20.99
CA PRO A 384 -1.79 -4.53 -20.89
C PRO A 384 -3.19 -3.89 -20.75
N PRO A 385 -3.33 -2.78 -20.01
CA PRO A 385 -2.27 -1.97 -19.40
C PRO A 385 -1.69 -2.64 -18.14
N VAL A 386 -0.40 -2.96 -18.13
CA VAL A 386 0.25 -3.76 -17.07
C VAL A 386 0.51 -2.89 -15.82
N LYS A 387 0.38 -3.47 -14.63
CA LYS A 387 0.84 -2.88 -13.36
C LYS A 387 2.20 -3.41 -12.98
N ILE A 388 3.02 -2.59 -12.32
CA ILE A 388 4.39 -3.02 -11.97
C ILE A 388 4.40 -4.25 -11.05
N GLY A 389 3.37 -4.41 -10.20
CA GLY A 389 3.20 -5.60 -9.36
C GLY A 389 2.87 -6.89 -10.13
N GLU A 390 2.59 -6.80 -11.43
CA GLU A 390 2.27 -7.94 -12.31
C GLU A 390 3.46 -8.36 -13.18
N VAL A 391 4.60 -7.65 -13.11
CA VAL A 391 5.83 -8.05 -13.80
C VAL A 391 6.51 -9.15 -12.99
N ALA A 392 6.36 -10.40 -13.43
CA ALA A 392 6.84 -11.58 -12.72
C ALA A 392 8.35 -11.83 -12.93
N GLY A 393 8.87 -11.45 -14.09
CA GLY A 393 10.24 -11.74 -14.47
C GLY A 393 10.61 -11.15 -15.83
N ALA A 394 11.69 -11.65 -16.40
CA ALA A 394 12.08 -11.37 -17.77
C ALA A 394 12.68 -12.62 -18.41
N VAL A 395 12.61 -12.70 -19.73
CA VAL A 395 13.31 -13.71 -20.52
C VAL A 395 14.25 -13.04 -21.50
N SER A 396 15.36 -13.71 -21.80
CA SER A 396 16.25 -13.33 -22.89
C SER A 396 16.37 -14.48 -23.90
N GLU A 397 16.46 -14.13 -25.18
CA GLU A 397 16.59 -15.12 -26.26
C GLU A 397 17.81 -16.02 -26.02
N ARG A 398 18.93 -15.40 -25.63
CA ARG A 398 20.18 -16.10 -25.35
C ARG A 398 20.03 -17.13 -24.22
N GLU A 399 19.46 -16.75 -23.07
CA GLU A 399 19.35 -17.67 -21.93
C GLU A 399 18.38 -18.82 -22.22
N LEU A 400 17.26 -18.55 -22.90
CA LEU A 400 16.32 -19.59 -23.29
C LEU A 400 16.95 -20.57 -24.28
N LEU A 401 17.65 -20.07 -25.31
CA LEU A 401 18.36 -20.92 -26.27
C LEU A 401 19.47 -21.72 -25.57
N ASP A 402 20.31 -21.08 -24.75
CA ASP A 402 21.38 -21.75 -24.00
C ASP A 402 20.79 -22.87 -23.11
N ALA A 403 19.67 -22.64 -22.44
CA ALA A 403 18.99 -23.64 -21.61
C ALA A 403 18.44 -24.83 -22.42
N VAL A 404 17.87 -24.57 -23.60
CA VAL A 404 17.37 -25.62 -24.50
C VAL A 404 18.52 -26.46 -25.06
N PHE A 405 19.61 -25.82 -25.51
CA PHE A 405 20.78 -26.53 -26.05
C PHE A 405 21.58 -27.27 -24.98
N ALA A 406 21.59 -26.77 -23.74
CA ALA A 406 22.18 -27.47 -22.59
C ALA A 406 21.32 -28.64 -22.09
N GLY A 407 20.07 -28.77 -22.56
CA GLY A 407 19.12 -29.79 -22.11
C GLY A 407 18.55 -29.53 -20.72
N THR A 408 18.70 -28.32 -20.19
CA THR A 408 18.11 -27.91 -18.89
C THR A 408 16.70 -27.37 -19.03
N ALA A 409 16.26 -27.07 -20.26
CA ALA A 409 14.88 -26.70 -20.61
C ALA A 409 14.39 -27.49 -21.84
N THR A 410 13.08 -27.71 -21.93
CA THR A 410 12.42 -28.18 -23.16
C THR A 410 11.57 -27.08 -23.78
N LEU A 411 11.34 -27.13 -25.09
CA LEU A 411 10.50 -26.15 -25.79
C LEU A 411 9.05 -26.12 -25.31
N SER A 412 8.57 -27.19 -24.67
CA SER A 412 7.23 -27.29 -24.10
C SER A 412 7.16 -26.88 -22.62
N ASP A 413 8.30 -26.57 -21.99
CA ASP A 413 8.30 -26.12 -20.61
C ASP A 413 7.64 -24.75 -20.51
N ARG A 414 7.04 -24.48 -19.35
CA ARG A 414 6.50 -23.15 -19.02
C ARG A 414 7.61 -22.13 -18.81
N VAL A 415 7.35 -20.89 -19.22
CA VAL A 415 8.26 -19.76 -19.06
C VAL A 415 8.62 -19.49 -17.60
N ASP A 416 7.66 -19.62 -16.67
CA ASP A 416 7.89 -19.34 -15.25
C ASP A 416 8.99 -20.18 -14.58
N ARG A 417 9.34 -21.33 -15.16
CA ARG A 417 10.42 -22.20 -14.69
C ARG A 417 11.81 -21.78 -15.17
N HIS A 418 11.86 -20.97 -16.22
CA HIS A 418 13.08 -20.63 -16.95
C HIS A 418 13.31 -19.11 -17.07
N MET A 419 12.42 -18.30 -16.48
CA MET A 419 12.56 -16.85 -16.46
C MET A 419 13.60 -16.38 -15.44
N ALA A 420 14.23 -15.25 -15.74
CA ALA A 420 15.11 -14.52 -14.84
C ALA A 420 14.33 -13.50 -14.01
N ALA A 421 15.04 -12.81 -13.11
CA ALA A 421 14.48 -11.68 -12.38
C ALA A 421 13.96 -10.58 -13.33
N PRO A 422 12.96 -9.77 -12.91
CA PRO A 422 12.46 -8.65 -13.70
C PRO A 422 13.57 -7.70 -14.19
N LEU A 423 13.35 -7.10 -15.37
CA LEU A 423 14.24 -6.07 -15.89
C LEU A 423 14.40 -4.92 -14.88
N PRO A 424 15.60 -4.35 -14.72
CA PRO A 424 15.81 -3.21 -13.85
C PRO A 424 14.96 -2.02 -14.31
N LEU A 425 14.41 -1.29 -13.33
CA LEU A 425 13.52 -0.18 -13.58
C LEU A 425 14.27 1.10 -13.91
N ILE A 426 13.67 1.90 -14.80
CA ILE A 426 14.04 3.29 -15.03
C ILE A 426 12.77 4.13 -15.22
N GLY A 427 12.72 5.30 -14.58
CA GLY A 427 11.61 6.22 -14.77
C GLY A 427 11.62 6.88 -16.14
N ALA A 428 10.43 7.12 -16.70
CA ALA A 428 10.29 7.92 -17.92
C ALA A 428 10.88 9.35 -17.77
N GLY A 429 10.82 9.92 -16.57
CA GLY A 429 11.40 11.22 -16.23
C GLY A 429 12.91 11.19 -15.94
N GLU A 430 13.57 10.03 -15.91
CA GLU A 430 15.02 9.96 -15.66
C GLU A 430 15.83 10.39 -16.89
N THR A 431 17.04 10.89 -16.67
CA THR A 431 17.92 11.40 -17.72
C THR A 431 18.43 10.29 -18.67
N VAL A 432 18.72 10.67 -19.92
CA VAL A 432 19.43 9.83 -20.91
C VAL A 432 20.79 9.33 -20.38
N GLU A 433 21.53 10.15 -19.63
CA GLU A 433 22.81 9.75 -19.03
C GLU A 433 22.64 8.57 -18.07
N ARG A 434 21.59 8.61 -17.25
CA ARG A 434 21.25 7.55 -16.31
C ARG A 434 20.84 6.27 -17.02
N ALA A 435 20.05 6.38 -18.09
CA ALA A 435 19.72 5.25 -18.95
C ALA A 435 20.99 4.61 -19.54
N ARG A 436 21.93 5.44 -20.03
CA ARG A 436 23.22 4.99 -20.55
C ARG A 436 24.03 4.24 -19.49
N GLU A 437 24.12 4.75 -18.26
CA GLU A 437 24.84 4.10 -17.16
C GLU A 437 24.24 2.73 -16.81
N GLN A 438 22.91 2.61 -16.76
CA GLN A 438 22.23 1.36 -16.47
C GLN A 438 22.40 0.36 -17.63
N LEU A 439 22.28 0.82 -18.87
CA LEU A 439 22.48 0.00 -20.07
C LEU A 439 23.94 -0.44 -20.30
N GLN A 440 24.92 0.10 -19.58
CA GLN A 440 26.27 -0.48 -19.56
C GLN A 440 26.32 -1.82 -18.80
N LYS A 441 25.40 -2.04 -17.86
CA LYS A 441 25.36 -3.21 -16.97
C LYS A 441 24.25 -4.19 -17.34
N HIS A 442 23.22 -3.70 -18.01
CA HIS A 442 22.02 -4.43 -18.37
C HIS A 442 21.74 -4.25 -19.86
N ASP A 443 21.13 -5.24 -20.49
CA ASP A 443 20.85 -5.19 -21.94
C ASP A 443 19.54 -4.44 -22.26
N ALA A 444 18.60 -4.48 -21.33
CA ALA A 444 17.32 -3.77 -21.41
C ALA A 444 16.91 -3.23 -20.03
N LEU A 445 16.13 -2.14 -20.04
CA LEU A 445 15.51 -1.53 -18.87
C LEU A 445 14.00 -1.51 -19.05
N MET A 446 13.25 -1.73 -17.96
CA MET A 446 11.81 -1.50 -17.93
C MET A 446 11.56 -0.02 -17.66
N VAL A 447 10.92 0.68 -18.60
CA VAL A 447 10.52 2.07 -18.42
C VAL A 447 9.19 2.13 -17.68
N VAL A 448 9.14 2.90 -16.61
CA VAL A 448 7.96 3.10 -15.77
C VAL A 448 7.53 4.57 -15.79
N ALA A 449 6.24 4.82 -15.93
CA ALA A 449 5.62 6.14 -15.78
C ALA A 449 4.40 6.04 -14.85
N ASP A 450 4.33 6.92 -13.85
CA ASP A 450 3.26 6.93 -12.83
C ASP A 450 3.01 5.55 -12.19
N GLY A 451 4.08 4.80 -11.93
CA GLY A 451 4.04 3.45 -11.37
C GLY A 451 3.66 2.33 -12.34
N ASN A 452 3.43 2.62 -13.63
CA ASN A 452 3.03 1.63 -14.63
C ASN A 452 4.17 1.37 -15.64
N PRO A 453 4.47 0.10 -15.97
CA PRO A 453 5.30 -0.26 -17.12
C PRO A 453 4.74 0.33 -18.42
N VAL A 454 5.56 1.09 -19.15
CA VAL A 454 5.14 1.72 -20.41
C VAL A 454 5.96 1.29 -21.61
N ALA A 455 7.22 0.87 -21.40
CA ALA A 455 8.06 0.39 -22.48
C ALA A 455 9.26 -0.44 -21.99
N VAL A 456 9.91 -1.13 -22.91
CA VAL A 456 11.28 -1.63 -22.74
C VAL A 456 12.24 -0.70 -23.49
N LEU A 457 13.31 -0.28 -22.81
CA LEU A 457 14.38 0.54 -23.37
C LEU A 457 15.65 -0.28 -23.54
N THR A 458 16.22 -0.25 -24.74
CA THR A 458 17.44 -0.97 -25.09
C THR A 458 18.57 -0.01 -25.50
N ARG A 459 19.78 -0.55 -25.68
CA ARG A 459 20.91 0.22 -26.27
C ARG A 459 20.60 0.72 -27.68
N HIS A 460 19.82 -0.02 -28.46
CA HIS A 460 19.47 0.36 -29.82
C HIS A 460 18.62 1.62 -29.83
N ASP A 461 17.61 1.67 -28.96
CA ASP A 461 16.74 2.84 -28.79
C ASP A 461 17.55 4.10 -28.42
N LEU A 462 18.49 3.95 -27.48
CA LEU A 462 19.34 5.04 -27.04
C LEU A 462 20.30 5.51 -28.14
N LEU A 463 20.89 4.59 -28.90
CA LEU A 463 21.77 4.92 -30.03
C LEU A 463 21.01 5.61 -31.16
N ALA A 464 19.79 5.15 -31.47
CA ALA A 464 18.93 5.78 -32.46
C ALA A 464 18.62 7.22 -32.07
N TYR A 465 18.25 7.46 -30.80
CA TYR A 465 18.02 8.81 -30.29
C TYR A 465 19.26 9.72 -30.39
N LEU A 466 20.45 9.21 -30.00
CA LEU A 466 21.69 9.98 -30.04
C LEU A 466 22.25 10.23 -31.45
N ALA A 467 21.77 9.50 -32.45
CA ALA A 467 22.17 9.67 -33.85
C ALA A 467 21.37 10.79 -34.57
N HIS A 468 20.32 11.30 -33.91
CA HIS A 468 19.50 12.43 -34.34
C HIS A 468 19.83 13.67 -33.51
#